data_AF-A0A940LPC0-F1
#
_entry.id   AF-A0A940LPC0-F1
#
_cell.length_a   1.000
_cell.length_b   1.000
_cell.length_c   1.000
_cell.angle_alpha   90.00
_cell.angle_beta   90.00
_cell.angle_gamma   90.00
#
_symmetry.space_group_name_H-M   'P 1'
#
loop_
_entity.id
_entity.type
_entity.pdbx_description
1 polymer ?
#
loop_
_entity_poly.entity_id
_entity_poly.type
_entity_poly.pdbx_seq_one_letter_code
_entity_poly.pdbx_strand_id
1 'polypeptide(L)'
;MNDQSEPPSDAELLTLFAPATPAAGLIARLEDLSSKAAMEAGARCAKLHNAGELDARRLMHDPALANHESWQLFPFHSFVDGVVADLDISVDEMIAFLPAVAPPSQDSGLPLGGFKRWCQADARRWAAIAGEAKAGNATVTPFVSVALQASDDLDLISEFIHLGGSDRAMAIHALGHLSTTGDLPDRTLTLLQSLLGEEDQVNADLVFSASWVCDHAAGRVQSAYERLIAKAAPLAGPKTVKEFARIPQLFSKLLTPAIAASVASALDRTDLDDANAVANLDQGLRQLLRSGFEKQAIDIVSRILSTEGHALTLSDFDDFGGALKAAGLRDQTMVRWLLSGEPALCREMTSLLDVMRSEGSPLKITDDDLALSDEDLMYLCRKSAGFLFSKPVSAASILVAVLRVANAQVADQVSALLFDPLLTNFPGSVTRYLESLPRTDRAYAGSRAALERSQSYEDDLSSVGRLRELAPSEEQRQTQHRIEREEHRRISKEASDKSIFARIFTKKLVLHGRKVRSVVPPLGSGAPRVMETELHGQSYSYELARGEIADTVGVHYQLFRFKRERRPT
;
A
#
# COMPACT_ATOMS: atom_id res chain seq x y z
N MET A 1 16.73 12.59 -16.92
CA MET A 1 16.31 13.73 -17.76
C MET A 1 17.43 14.75 -17.73
N ASN A 2 17.87 15.22 -18.89
CA ASN A 2 18.99 16.16 -19.03
C ASN A 2 18.59 17.54 -18.50
N ASP A 3 19.22 17.97 -17.43
CA ASP A 3 18.96 19.22 -16.70
C ASP A 3 19.99 20.30 -17.14
N GLN A 4 19.89 20.79 -18.38
CA GLN A 4 20.87 21.76 -18.92
C GLN A 4 20.33 22.87 -19.84
N SER A 5 19.03 22.97 -20.09
CA SER A 5 18.49 24.10 -20.87
C SER A 5 18.42 25.35 -20.00
N GLU A 6 19.17 26.39 -20.38
CA GLU A 6 19.15 27.69 -19.70
C GLU A 6 17.79 28.40 -19.85
N PRO A 7 17.33 29.15 -18.84
CA PRO A 7 16.08 29.90 -18.91
C PRO A 7 16.21 31.05 -19.93
N PRO A 8 15.16 31.36 -20.71
CA PRO A 8 15.23 32.31 -21.82
C PRO A 8 15.70 33.70 -21.38
N SER A 9 16.68 34.25 -22.09
CA SER A 9 17.24 35.58 -21.79
C SER A 9 16.21 36.70 -22.01
N ASP A 10 16.48 37.90 -21.49
CA ASP A 10 15.55 39.04 -21.67
C ASP A 10 15.29 39.36 -23.14
N ALA A 11 16.34 39.34 -23.98
CA ALA A 11 16.21 39.53 -25.43
C ALA A 11 15.38 38.42 -26.11
N GLU A 12 15.49 37.19 -25.61
CA GLU A 12 14.71 36.06 -26.08
C GLU A 12 13.24 36.18 -25.66
N LEU A 13 12.95 36.61 -24.42
CA LEU A 13 11.60 36.91 -23.96
C LEU A 13 10.95 38.00 -24.81
N LEU A 14 11.66 39.09 -25.11
CA LEU A 14 11.15 40.14 -26.02
C LEU A 14 10.82 39.58 -27.41
N THR A 15 11.65 38.67 -27.92
CA THR A 15 11.42 38.01 -29.21
C THR A 15 10.20 37.09 -29.17
N LEU A 16 10.03 36.33 -28.08
CA LEU A 16 8.89 35.43 -27.86
C LEU A 16 7.57 36.20 -27.68
N PHE A 17 7.63 37.43 -27.16
CA PHE A 17 6.47 38.32 -27.01
C PHE A 17 6.20 39.21 -28.24
N ALA A 18 7.06 39.20 -29.26
CA ALA A 18 6.85 39.98 -30.48
C ALA A 18 5.63 39.55 -31.33
N PRO A 19 5.34 38.25 -31.53
CA PRO A 19 4.15 37.79 -32.25
C PRO A 19 2.86 38.18 -31.55
N ALA A 20 1.75 38.32 -32.30
CA ALA A 20 0.42 38.65 -31.77
C ALA A 20 -0.04 37.71 -30.64
N THR A 21 0.27 36.42 -30.77
CA THR A 21 -0.05 35.32 -29.86
C THR A 21 1.24 34.68 -29.32
N PRO A 22 1.79 35.17 -28.20
CA PRO A 22 3.10 34.74 -27.69
C PRO A 22 3.11 33.36 -26.98
N ALA A 23 1.96 32.84 -26.55
CA ALA A 23 1.89 31.66 -25.68
C ALA A 23 2.40 30.38 -26.36
N ALA A 24 2.12 30.17 -27.65
CA ALA A 24 2.61 28.98 -28.36
C ALA A 24 4.14 28.90 -28.41
N GLY A 25 4.81 30.03 -28.67
CA GLY A 25 6.27 30.11 -28.69
C GLY A 25 6.87 29.94 -27.29
N LEU A 26 6.21 30.49 -26.27
CA LEU A 26 6.61 30.31 -24.87
C LEU A 26 6.48 28.85 -24.42
N ILE A 27 5.34 28.20 -24.67
CA ILE A 27 5.12 26.79 -24.28
C ILE A 27 6.20 25.89 -24.90
N ALA A 28 6.44 26.01 -26.20
CA ALA A 28 7.49 25.25 -26.88
C ALA A 28 8.89 25.51 -26.32
N ARG A 29 9.18 26.75 -25.91
CA ARG A 29 10.47 27.11 -25.33
C ARG A 29 10.66 26.63 -23.89
N LEU A 30 9.56 26.52 -23.14
CA LEU A 30 9.55 26.14 -21.72
C LEU A 30 9.47 24.61 -21.53
N GLU A 31 9.09 23.84 -22.56
CA GLU A 31 8.83 22.39 -22.49
C GLU A 31 9.96 21.60 -21.82
N ASP A 32 11.22 21.93 -22.14
CA ASP A 32 12.41 21.24 -21.61
C ASP A 32 12.97 21.87 -20.32
N LEU A 33 12.40 22.97 -19.82
CA LEU A 33 12.90 23.65 -18.62
C LEU A 33 12.47 22.95 -17.33
N SER A 34 13.33 23.00 -16.32
CA SER A 34 12.92 22.73 -14.94
C SER A 34 11.95 23.80 -14.43
N SER A 35 11.05 23.45 -13.50
CA SER A 35 10.09 24.40 -12.90
C SER A 35 10.77 25.63 -12.30
N LYS A 36 11.97 25.46 -11.72
CA LYS A 36 12.76 26.57 -11.19
C LYS A 36 13.22 27.53 -12.29
N ALA A 37 13.77 27.01 -13.38
CA ALA A 37 14.22 27.81 -14.51
C ALA A 37 13.04 28.54 -15.21
N ALA A 38 11.90 27.86 -15.35
CA ALA A 38 10.68 28.47 -15.87
C ALA A 38 10.18 29.62 -14.97
N MET A 39 10.16 29.42 -13.65
CA MET A 39 9.76 30.45 -12.68
C MET A 39 10.72 31.66 -12.70
N GLU A 40 12.04 31.44 -12.81
CA GLU A 40 13.03 32.53 -12.96
C GLU A 40 12.81 33.34 -14.25
N ALA A 41 12.49 32.67 -15.36
CA ALA A 41 12.11 33.34 -16.60
C ALA A 41 10.82 34.15 -16.45
N GLY A 42 9.84 33.64 -15.70
CA GLY A 42 8.61 34.35 -15.37
C GLY A 42 8.86 35.64 -14.60
N ALA A 43 9.70 35.59 -13.56
CA ALA A 43 10.07 36.78 -12.79
C ALA A 43 10.78 37.85 -13.66
N ARG A 44 11.60 37.44 -14.64
CA ARG A 44 12.19 38.38 -15.61
C ARG A 44 11.14 38.97 -16.55
N CYS A 45 10.19 38.17 -17.01
CA CYS A 45 9.07 38.64 -17.82
C CYS A 45 8.23 39.69 -17.08
N ALA A 46 7.95 39.49 -15.79
CA ALA A 46 7.28 40.50 -14.97
C ALA A 46 8.07 41.82 -14.89
N LYS A 47 9.40 41.76 -14.70
CA LYS A 47 10.24 42.96 -14.70
C LYS A 47 10.20 43.72 -16.02
N LEU A 48 10.30 43.01 -17.14
CA LEU A 48 10.20 43.60 -18.48
C LEU A 48 8.81 44.20 -18.73
N HIS A 49 7.75 43.55 -18.22
CA HIS A 49 6.40 44.11 -18.25
C HIS A 49 6.29 45.41 -17.48
N ASN A 50 6.75 45.41 -16.23
CA ASN A 50 6.69 46.57 -15.35
C ASN A 50 7.58 47.73 -15.87
N ALA A 51 8.61 47.44 -16.65
CA ALA A 51 9.44 48.43 -17.35
C ALA A 51 8.81 48.96 -18.65
N GLY A 52 7.68 48.38 -19.09
CA GLY A 52 7.00 48.74 -20.34
C GLY A 52 7.66 48.17 -21.61
N GLU A 53 8.60 47.23 -21.46
CA GLU A 53 9.35 46.63 -22.58
C GLU A 53 8.56 45.50 -23.27
N LEU A 54 7.65 44.84 -22.54
CA LEU A 54 6.70 43.87 -23.07
C LEU A 54 5.33 43.99 -22.39
N ASP A 55 4.30 43.36 -22.97
CA ASP A 55 2.98 43.29 -22.35
C ASP A 55 2.60 41.84 -22.03
N ALA A 56 2.77 41.45 -20.75
CA ALA A 56 2.43 40.13 -20.25
C ALA A 56 0.91 39.86 -20.30
N ARG A 57 0.07 40.89 -20.25
CA ARG A 57 -1.41 40.78 -20.30
C ARG A 57 -1.89 40.15 -21.60
N ARG A 58 -1.07 40.19 -22.65
CA ARG A 58 -1.37 39.56 -23.95
C ARG A 58 -1.56 38.05 -23.85
N LEU A 59 -1.04 37.41 -22.80
CA LEU A 59 -1.29 35.99 -22.52
C LEU A 59 -2.76 35.69 -22.23
N MET A 60 -3.52 36.65 -21.68
CA MET A 60 -4.94 36.44 -21.34
C MET A 60 -5.84 36.13 -22.53
N HIS A 61 -5.45 36.60 -23.71
CA HIS A 61 -6.24 36.50 -24.92
C HIS A 61 -5.62 35.55 -25.93
N ASP A 62 -4.62 34.77 -25.52
CA ASP A 62 -3.90 33.90 -26.42
C ASP A 62 -4.65 32.57 -26.63
N PRO A 63 -5.15 32.28 -27.84
CA PRO A 63 -5.90 31.06 -28.12
C PRO A 63 -5.04 29.79 -27.98
N ALA A 64 -3.70 29.90 -27.98
CA ALA A 64 -2.83 28.74 -27.83
C ALA A 64 -3.03 28.05 -26.46
N LEU A 65 -3.37 28.81 -25.40
CA LEU A 65 -3.58 28.24 -24.06
C LEU A 65 -4.75 27.26 -23.98
N ALA A 66 -5.75 27.40 -24.86
CA ALA A 66 -6.90 26.49 -24.92
C ALA A 66 -6.62 25.18 -25.69
N ASN A 67 -5.52 25.10 -26.43
CA ASN A 67 -5.23 24.01 -27.38
C ASN A 67 -4.22 22.97 -26.84
N HIS A 68 -3.84 23.03 -25.56
CA HIS A 68 -2.87 22.13 -24.94
C HIS A 68 -3.48 21.29 -23.82
N GLU A 69 -3.01 20.05 -23.69
CA GLU A 69 -3.35 19.17 -22.58
C GLU A 69 -2.69 19.66 -21.27
N SER A 70 -3.34 19.50 -20.12
CA SER A 70 -2.88 20.06 -18.83
C SER A 70 -1.44 19.68 -18.45
N TRP A 71 -0.97 18.49 -18.85
CA TRP A 71 0.40 18.05 -18.56
C TRP A 71 1.47 18.75 -19.42
N GLN A 72 1.11 19.23 -20.61
CA GLN A 72 2.00 19.99 -21.50
C GLN A 72 2.23 21.42 -20.98
N LEU A 73 1.35 21.89 -20.09
CA LEU A 73 1.40 23.24 -19.52
C LEU A 73 2.14 23.30 -18.19
N PHE A 74 2.71 22.21 -17.67
CA PHE A 74 3.34 22.21 -16.35
C PHE A 74 4.53 23.20 -16.21
N PRO A 75 5.49 23.24 -17.16
CA PRO A 75 6.54 24.28 -17.15
C PRO A 75 5.96 25.69 -17.37
N PHE A 76 4.92 25.81 -18.19
CA PHE A 76 4.23 27.08 -18.43
C PHE A 76 3.55 27.62 -17.16
N HIS A 77 2.87 26.78 -16.38
CA HIS A 77 2.30 27.17 -15.09
C HIS A 77 3.38 27.63 -14.10
N SER A 78 4.55 26.99 -14.10
CA SER A 78 5.70 27.43 -13.28
C SER A 78 6.22 28.80 -13.72
N PHE A 79 6.23 29.08 -15.04
CA PHE A 79 6.54 30.41 -15.58
C PHE A 79 5.50 31.45 -15.18
N VAL A 80 4.20 31.15 -15.31
CA VAL A 80 3.11 32.03 -14.89
C VAL A 80 3.20 32.36 -13.40
N ASP A 81 3.52 31.37 -12.55
CA ASP A 81 3.75 31.60 -11.11
C ASP A 81 4.87 32.61 -10.86
N GLY A 82 5.95 32.54 -11.65
CA GLY A 82 7.02 33.55 -11.63
C GLY A 82 6.57 34.93 -12.11
N VAL A 83 5.76 35.00 -13.16
CA VAL A 83 5.23 36.28 -13.70
C VAL A 83 4.33 36.94 -12.66
N VAL A 84 3.35 36.21 -12.14
CA VAL A 84 2.32 36.75 -11.23
C VAL A 84 2.93 37.34 -9.97
N ALA A 85 3.99 36.73 -9.44
CA ALA A 85 4.62 37.15 -8.19
C ALA A 85 5.00 38.63 -8.13
N ASP A 86 5.53 39.16 -9.25
CA ASP A 86 6.12 40.50 -9.31
C ASP A 86 5.36 41.43 -10.27
N LEU A 87 4.21 41.01 -10.81
CA LEU A 87 3.47 41.76 -11.82
C LEU A 87 2.83 43.03 -11.23
N ASP A 88 3.13 44.20 -11.80
CA ASP A 88 2.58 45.49 -11.38
C ASP A 88 1.32 45.85 -12.19
N ILE A 89 0.22 45.19 -11.85
CA ILE A 89 -1.12 45.43 -12.43
C ILE A 89 -2.15 45.69 -11.34
N SER A 90 -3.29 46.27 -11.72
CA SER A 90 -4.41 46.49 -10.81
C SER A 90 -5.04 45.16 -10.35
N VAL A 91 -5.81 45.20 -9.25
CA VAL A 91 -6.53 44.01 -8.76
C VAL A 91 -7.52 43.49 -9.79
N ASP A 92 -8.27 44.38 -10.44
CA ASP A 92 -9.24 44.01 -11.48
C ASP A 92 -8.57 43.32 -12.67
N GLU A 93 -7.41 43.82 -13.10
CA GLU A 93 -6.61 43.18 -14.14
C GLU A 93 -6.10 41.81 -13.69
N MET A 94 -5.67 41.66 -12.43
CA MET A 94 -5.20 40.37 -11.90
C MET A 94 -6.34 39.33 -11.82
N ILE A 95 -7.54 39.75 -11.41
CA ILE A 95 -8.75 38.90 -11.38
C ILE A 95 -9.10 38.40 -12.79
N ALA A 96 -8.90 39.23 -13.81
CA ALA A 96 -9.10 38.82 -15.20
C ALA A 96 -7.93 37.97 -15.72
N PHE A 97 -6.70 38.24 -15.27
CA PHE A 97 -5.48 37.61 -15.74
C PHE A 97 -5.40 36.13 -15.34
N LEU A 98 -5.53 35.83 -14.05
CA LEU A 98 -5.30 34.49 -13.50
C LEU A 98 -6.18 33.39 -14.09
N PRO A 99 -7.51 33.54 -14.19
CA PRO A 99 -8.35 32.52 -14.82
C PRO A 99 -7.99 32.24 -16.28
N ALA A 100 -7.46 33.24 -16.99
CA ALA A 100 -7.14 33.15 -18.40
C ALA A 100 -5.81 32.42 -18.66
N VAL A 101 -4.83 32.57 -17.77
CA VAL A 101 -3.47 31.98 -17.95
C VAL A 101 -3.21 30.76 -17.08
N ALA A 102 -4.01 30.56 -16.04
CA ALA A 102 -3.89 29.44 -15.11
C ALA A 102 -5.30 29.06 -14.59
N PRO A 103 -6.16 28.48 -15.45
CA PRO A 103 -7.50 28.09 -15.05
C PRO A 103 -7.43 27.02 -13.96
N PRO A 104 -8.22 27.13 -12.87
CA PRO A 104 -8.22 26.15 -11.79
C PRO A 104 -8.61 24.78 -12.34
N SER A 105 -7.69 23.82 -12.31
CA SER A 105 -8.02 22.42 -12.58
C SER A 105 -8.66 21.80 -11.33
N GLN A 106 -9.67 20.95 -11.51
CA GLN A 106 -10.39 20.33 -10.38
C GLN A 106 -9.53 19.40 -9.52
N ASP A 107 -8.40 18.88 -10.04
CA ASP A 107 -7.60 17.85 -9.38
C ASP A 107 -6.09 18.18 -9.21
N SER A 108 -5.60 19.30 -9.75
CA SER A 108 -4.24 19.75 -9.50
C SER A 108 -4.27 21.16 -8.92
N GLY A 109 -3.82 21.29 -7.66
CA GLY A 109 -3.50 22.59 -7.10
C GLY A 109 -2.44 23.22 -7.99
N LEU A 110 -2.85 24.23 -8.76
CA LEU A 110 -1.89 25.07 -9.47
C LEU A 110 -0.89 25.61 -8.44
N PRO A 111 0.41 25.71 -8.77
CA PRO A 111 1.31 26.52 -7.99
C PRO A 111 0.81 27.96 -8.11
N LEU A 112 0.05 28.42 -7.10
CA LEU A 112 -0.40 29.80 -6.93
C LEU A 112 0.50 30.52 -5.91
N GLY A 113 1.76 30.09 -5.80
CA GLY A 113 2.73 30.65 -4.85
C GLY A 113 3.12 32.08 -5.20
N GLY A 114 3.22 32.40 -6.49
CA GLY A 114 3.35 33.73 -7.04
C GLY A 114 2.14 34.60 -6.73
N PHE A 115 0.92 34.10 -6.91
CA PHE A 115 -0.27 34.87 -6.52
C PHE A 115 -0.30 35.17 -5.02
N LYS A 116 0.05 34.19 -4.16
CA LYS A 116 0.21 34.42 -2.72
C LYS A 116 1.21 35.53 -2.44
N ARG A 117 2.40 35.50 -3.05
CA ARG A 117 3.44 36.54 -2.90
C ARG A 117 2.96 37.92 -3.38
N TRP A 118 2.26 37.96 -4.51
CA TRP A 118 1.68 39.17 -5.04
C TRP A 118 0.65 39.80 -4.09
N CYS A 119 -0.20 38.99 -3.48
CA CYS A 119 -1.12 39.42 -2.43
C CYS A 119 -0.39 39.88 -1.15
N GLN A 120 0.66 39.17 -0.73
CA GLN A 120 1.45 39.52 0.47
C GLN A 120 2.20 40.85 0.33
N ALA A 121 2.54 41.25 -0.90
CA ALA A 121 3.27 42.50 -1.17
C ALA A 121 2.46 43.78 -0.85
N ASP A 122 1.13 43.72 -0.92
CA ASP A 122 0.25 44.86 -0.57
C ASP A 122 -1.07 44.35 0.02
N ALA A 123 -1.34 44.74 1.27
CA ALA A 123 -2.53 44.34 2.00
C ALA A 123 -3.85 44.70 1.30
N ARG A 124 -3.84 45.75 0.46
CA ARG A 124 -5.01 46.15 -0.33
C ARG A 124 -5.40 45.08 -1.35
N ARG A 125 -4.46 44.27 -1.81
CA ARG A 125 -4.68 43.25 -2.85
C ARG A 125 -5.50 42.09 -2.32
N TRP A 126 -5.09 41.45 -1.21
CA TRP A 126 -5.90 40.39 -0.61
C TRP A 126 -7.22 40.92 -0.04
N ALA A 127 -7.25 42.16 0.47
CA ALA A 127 -8.49 42.76 0.99
C ALA A 127 -9.52 42.99 -0.12
N ALA A 128 -9.09 43.43 -1.31
CA ALA A 128 -9.96 43.59 -2.47
C ALA A 128 -10.50 42.25 -2.97
N ILE A 129 -9.65 41.21 -3.07
CA ILE A 129 -10.09 39.85 -3.45
C ILE A 129 -11.12 39.30 -2.46
N ALA A 130 -10.88 39.46 -1.16
CA ALA A 130 -11.83 39.08 -0.13
C ALA A 130 -13.14 39.89 -0.20
N GLY A 131 -13.06 41.18 -0.51
CA GLY A 131 -14.23 42.05 -0.71
C GLY A 131 -15.10 41.59 -1.89
N GLU A 132 -14.48 41.31 -3.04
CA GLU A 132 -15.15 40.80 -4.23
C GLU A 132 -15.81 39.44 -3.99
N ALA A 133 -15.14 38.55 -3.24
CA ALA A 133 -15.69 37.26 -2.88
C ALA A 133 -16.93 37.40 -1.99
N LYS A 134 -16.88 38.27 -0.98
CA LYS A 134 -18.03 38.60 -0.12
C LYS A 134 -19.18 39.25 -0.90
N ALA A 135 -18.88 39.94 -1.99
CA ALA A 135 -19.87 40.50 -2.91
C ALA A 135 -20.49 39.45 -3.86
N GLY A 136 -20.04 38.19 -3.81
CA GLY A 136 -20.58 37.09 -4.62
C GLY A 136 -19.97 36.99 -6.02
N ASN A 137 -18.79 37.58 -6.25
CA ASN A 137 -18.11 37.48 -7.53
C ASN A 137 -17.52 36.07 -7.74
N ALA A 138 -18.19 35.25 -8.56
CA ALA A 138 -17.79 33.87 -8.82
C ALA A 138 -16.41 33.72 -9.50
N THR A 139 -15.91 34.78 -10.16
CA THR A 139 -14.60 34.77 -10.82
C THR A 139 -13.45 34.70 -9.83
N VAL A 140 -13.62 35.29 -8.63
CA VAL A 140 -12.57 35.32 -7.61
C VAL A 140 -12.59 34.13 -6.67
N THR A 141 -13.71 33.40 -6.59
CA THR A 141 -13.91 32.25 -5.68
C THR A 141 -12.72 31.28 -5.67
N PRO A 142 -12.17 30.81 -6.82
CA PRO A 142 -11.05 29.87 -6.82
C PRO A 142 -9.76 30.39 -6.15
N PHE A 143 -9.61 31.71 -6.02
CA PHE A 143 -8.40 32.37 -5.52
C PHE A 143 -8.54 32.83 -4.06
N VAL A 144 -9.75 32.77 -3.49
CA VAL A 144 -10.03 33.26 -2.12
C VAL A 144 -9.15 32.57 -1.09
N SER A 145 -9.00 31.24 -1.17
CA SER A 145 -8.16 30.50 -0.21
C SER A 145 -6.73 31.02 -0.20
N VAL A 146 -6.17 31.37 -1.37
CA VAL A 146 -4.79 31.90 -1.47
C VAL A 146 -4.70 33.34 -0.98
N ALA A 147 -5.70 34.18 -1.26
CA ALA A 147 -5.77 35.53 -0.73
C ALA A 147 -5.86 35.54 0.80
N LEU A 148 -6.66 34.64 1.38
CA LEU A 148 -6.74 34.44 2.84
C LEU A 148 -5.42 33.92 3.43
N GLN A 149 -4.71 33.04 2.73
CA GLN A 149 -3.37 32.60 3.15
C GLN A 149 -2.33 33.73 3.11
N ALA A 150 -2.52 34.72 2.24
CA ALA A 150 -1.63 35.86 2.12
C ALA A 150 -1.87 36.92 3.20
N SER A 151 -3.07 36.98 3.79
CA SER A 151 -3.40 37.97 4.82
C SER A 151 -2.83 37.65 6.20
N ASP A 152 -2.67 36.35 6.52
CA ASP A 152 -2.41 35.86 7.88
C ASP A 152 -3.41 36.40 8.94
N ASP A 153 -4.58 36.86 8.49
CA ASP A 153 -5.60 37.52 9.30
C ASP A 153 -6.69 36.51 9.72
N LEU A 154 -6.57 36.01 10.95
CA LEU A 154 -7.53 35.05 11.51
C LEU A 154 -8.93 35.62 11.68
N ASP A 155 -9.08 36.95 11.88
CA ASP A 155 -10.39 37.56 12.05
C ASP A 155 -11.11 37.58 10.70
N LEU A 156 -10.41 37.98 9.64
CA LEU A 156 -10.92 37.91 8.27
C LEU A 156 -11.29 36.47 7.88
N ILE A 157 -10.43 35.49 8.18
CA ILE A 157 -10.71 34.08 7.87
C ILE A 157 -11.93 33.58 8.64
N SER A 158 -12.08 33.99 9.91
CA SER A 158 -13.26 33.65 10.73
C SER A 158 -14.54 34.20 10.13
N GLU A 159 -14.53 35.40 9.55
CA GLU A 159 -15.69 35.93 8.82
C GLU A 159 -16.09 35.04 7.65
N PHE A 160 -15.14 34.53 6.86
CA PHE A 160 -15.44 33.59 5.76
C PHE A 160 -15.96 32.24 6.24
N ILE A 161 -15.49 31.76 7.40
CA ILE A 161 -16.02 30.55 8.02
C ILE A 161 -17.51 30.72 8.34
N HIS A 162 -17.93 31.91 8.80
CA HIS A 162 -19.32 32.23 9.10
C HIS A 162 -20.23 32.40 7.87
N LEU A 163 -19.68 32.64 6.67
CA LEU A 163 -20.47 32.72 5.43
C LEU A 163 -21.05 31.36 5.01
N GLY A 164 -20.42 30.26 5.40
CA GLY A 164 -20.86 28.89 5.07
C GLY A 164 -20.52 28.46 3.63
N GLY A 165 -21.06 27.31 3.21
CA GLY A 165 -20.90 26.80 1.84
C GLY A 165 -19.44 26.61 1.38
N SER A 166 -19.15 26.98 0.13
CA SER A 166 -17.80 26.91 -0.46
C SER A 166 -16.80 27.85 0.22
N ASP A 167 -17.28 29.01 0.68
CA ASP A 167 -16.44 30.04 1.33
C ASP A 167 -15.83 29.52 2.62
N ARG A 168 -16.64 28.79 3.39
CA ARG A 168 -16.19 28.11 4.59
C ARG A 168 -15.10 27.06 4.31
N ALA A 169 -15.29 26.22 3.30
CA ALA A 169 -14.31 25.18 2.95
C ALA A 169 -12.97 25.81 2.53
N MET A 170 -13.01 26.88 1.73
CA MET A 170 -11.82 27.61 1.32
C MET A 170 -11.09 28.29 2.48
N ALA A 171 -11.84 28.82 3.44
CA ALA A 171 -11.31 29.43 4.65
C ALA A 171 -10.63 28.39 5.57
N ILE A 172 -11.27 27.22 5.78
CA ILE A 172 -10.68 26.12 6.54
C ILE A 172 -9.39 25.63 5.85
N HIS A 173 -9.41 25.48 4.53
CA HIS A 173 -8.21 25.11 3.77
C HIS A 173 -7.08 26.16 3.89
N ALA A 174 -7.44 27.44 3.89
CA ALA A 174 -6.49 28.53 4.07
C ALA A 174 -5.77 28.47 5.43
N LEU A 175 -6.49 28.10 6.51
CA LEU A 175 -5.90 27.93 7.85
C LEU A 175 -4.74 26.92 7.84
N GLY A 176 -4.77 25.89 6.99
CA GLY A 176 -3.69 24.90 6.85
C GLY A 176 -2.35 25.46 6.37
N HIS A 177 -2.37 26.63 5.72
CA HIS A 177 -1.27 27.17 4.91
C HIS A 177 -0.88 28.60 5.30
N LEU A 178 -1.28 29.04 6.50
CA LEU A 178 -0.87 30.32 7.07
C LEU A 178 0.62 30.33 7.43
N SER A 179 1.16 31.52 7.70
CA SER A 179 2.51 31.68 8.20
C SER A 179 2.75 30.93 9.51
N THR A 180 3.99 30.49 9.70
CA THR A 180 4.44 29.77 10.90
C THR A 180 5.12 30.67 11.94
N THR A 181 5.08 31.99 11.71
CA THR A 181 5.68 33.01 12.57
C THR A 181 4.91 33.20 13.88
N GLY A 182 5.63 33.47 14.97
CA GLY A 182 5.03 33.79 16.26
C GLY A 182 4.08 32.72 16.81
N ASP A 183 2.95 33.16 17.38
CA ASP A 183 1.90 32.31 17.97
C ASP A 183 0.79 31.93 16.99
N LEU A 184 0.91 32.29 15.71
CA LEU A 184 -0.14 32.09 14.70
C LEU A 184 -0.52 30.61 14.55
N PRO A 185 0.40 29.63 14.52
CA PRO A 185 0.03 28.21 14.48
C PRO A 185 -0.79 27.74 15.70
N ASP A 186 -0.45 28.20 16.91
CA ASP A 186 -1.18 27.86 18.13
C ASP A 186 -2.61 28.43 18.12
N ARG A 187 -2.74 29.70 17.70
CA ARG A 187 -4.05 30.35 17.53
C ARG A 187 -4.89 29.67 16.44
N THR A 188 -4.25 29.27 15.34
CA THR A 188 -4.90 28.56 14.23
C THR A 188 -5.44 27.20 14.68
N LEU A 189 -4.64 26.40 15.39
CA LEU A 189 -5.11 25.12 15.93
C LEU A 189 -6.22 25.31 16.97
N THR A 190 -6.16 26.38 17.77
CA THR A 190 -7.22 26.72 18.72
C THR A 190 -8.53 27.03 18.00
N LEU A 191 -8.48 27.82 16.92
CA LEU A 191 -9.63 28.10 16.07
C LEU A 191 -10.18 26.81 15.44
N LEU A 192 -9.33 26.00 14.79
CA LEU A 192 -9.73 24.72 14.19
C LEU A 192 -10.39 23.79 15.22
N GLN A 193 -9.84 23.68 16.43
CA GLN A 193 -10.39 22.86 17.51
C GLN A 193 -11.77 23.35 17.99
N SER A 194 -12.04 24.66 17.91
CA SER A 194 -13.32 25.26 18.30
C SER A 194 -14.45 24.94 17.32
N LEU A 195 -14.11 24.66 16.06
CA LEU A 195 -15.04 24.36 14.96
C LEU A 195 -15.37 22.87 14.83
N LEU A 196 -14.73 22.00 15.60
CA LEU A 196 -15.00 20.56 15.60
C LEU A 196 -16.40 20.25 16.15
N GLY A 197 -17.09 19.28 15.50
CA GLY A 197 -18.37 18.74 15.98
C GLY A 197 -19.59 19.16 15.19
N GLU A 198 -19.39 19.78 14.02
CA GLU A 198 -20.48 20.23 13.15
C GLU A 198 -20.91 19.16 12.15
N GLU A 199 -20.23 19.06 11.01
CA GLU A 199 -20.49 18.10 9.94
C GLU A 199 -19.25 17.27 9.62
N ASP A 200 -19.43 16.05 9.11
CA ASP A 200 -18.30 15.16 8.81
C ASP A 200 -17.34 15.72 7.74
N GLN A 201 -17.85 16.41 6.72
CA GLN A 201 -16.99 17.09 5.74
C GLN A 201 -16.14 18.18 6.40
N VAL A 202 -16.77 18.98 7.27
CA VAL A 202 -16.07 20.06 7.98
C VAL A 202 -15.00 19.46 8.90
N ASN A 203 -15.32 18.41 9.65
CA ASN A 203 -14.35 17.73 10.51
C ASN A 203 -13.17 17.16 9.70
N ALA A 204 -13.43 16.60 8.51
CA ALA A 204 -12.38 16.13 7.61
C ALA A 204 -11.45 17.28 7.16
N ASP A 205 -12.01 18.40 6.72
CA ASP A 205 -11.25 19.58 6.29
C ASP A 205 -10.44 20.16 7.46
N LEU A 206 -11.02 20.19 8.68
CA LEU A 206 -10.34 20.65 9.89
C LEU A 206 -9.15 19.76 10.27
N VAL A 207 -9.31 18.43 10.19
CA VAL A 207 -8.24 17.47 10.45
C VAL A 207 -7.10 17.66 9.44
N PHE A 208 -7.44 17.72 8.15
CA PHE A 208 -6.45 17.92 7.08
C PHE A 208 -5.68 19.23 7.27
N SER A 209 -6.37 20.34 7.50
CA SER A 209 -5.74 21.64 7.76
C SER A 209 -4.88 21.63 9.03
N ALA A 210 -5.35 21.00 10.11
CA ALA A 210 -4.57 20.90 11.36
C ALA A 210 -3.27 20.13 11.17
N SER A 211 -3.28 19.05 10.37
CA SER A 211 -2.08 18.29 10.02
C SER A 211 -1.07 19.15 9.26
N TRP A 212 -1.52 19.93 8.28
CA TRP A 212 -0.66 20.88 7.56
C TRP A 212 -0.08 21.97 8.46
N VAL A 213 -0.88 22.56 9.36
CA VAL A 213 -0.35 23.56 10.32
C VAL A 213 0.78 22.96 11.15
N CYS A 214 0.60 21.75 11.67
CA CYS A 214 1.59 21.09 12.50
C CYS A 214 2.86 20.71 11.69
N ASP A 215 2.70 20.24 10.46
CA ASP A 215 3.80 19.89 9.56
C ASP A 215 4.63 21.13 9.18
N HIS A 216 3.97 22.21 8.72
CA HIS A 216 4.63 23.47 8.39
C HIS A 216 5.32 24.10 9.60
N ALA A 217 4.73 24.02 10.79
CA ALA A 217 5.33 24.48 12.04
C ALA A 217 6.46 23.56 12.56
N ALA A 218 6.88 22.55 11.77
CA ALA A 218 7.92 21.58 12.10
C ALA A 218 7.72 20.92 13.49
N GLY A 219 6.47 20.62 13.83
CA GLY A 219 6.11 19.98 15.11
C GLY A 219 6.15 20.90 16.33
N ARG A 220 6.40 22.22 16.18
CA ARG A 220 6.41 23.17 17.32
C ARG A 220 5.09 23.16 18.11
N VAL A 221 3.99 22.88 17.44
CA VAL A 221 2.63 22.85 18.00
C VAL A 221 2.10 21.43 18.23
N GLN A 222 2.99 20.44 18.36
CA GLN A 222 2.63 19.02 18.46
C GLN A 222 1.58 18.73 19.53
N SER A 223 1.72 19.27 20.75
CA SER A 223 0.77 19.00 21.84
C SER A 223 -0.62 19.61 21.59
N ALA A 224 -0.71 20.74 20.88
CA ALA A 224 -2.00 21.31 20.48
C ALA A 224 -2.65 20.47 19.38
N TYR A 225 -1.86 20.02 18.40
CA TYR A 225 -2.30 19.12 17.34
C TYR A 225 -2.79 17.78 17.89
N GLU A 226 -2.06 17.16 18.82
CA GLU A 226 -2.48 15.92 19.51
C GLU A 226 -3.84 16.05 20.19
N ARG A 227 -4.10 17.17 20.89
CA ARG A 227 -5.40 17.44 21.52
C ARG A 227 -6.52 17.57 20.49
N LEU A 228 -6.27 18.27 19.38
CA LEU A 228 -7.25 18.42 18.30
C LEU A 228 -7.58 17.06 17.69
N ILE A 229 -6.56 16.28 17.32
CA ILE A 229 -6.72 14.95 16.72
C ILE A 229 -7.45 14.00 17.67
N ALA A 230 -7.11 13.99 18.96
CA ALA A 230 -7.80 13.19 19.97
C ALA A 230 -9.29 13.60 20.13
N LYS A 231 -9.62 14.89 19.97
CA LYS A 231 -11.00 15.39 20.00
C LYS A 231 -11.76 15.06 18.70
N ALA A 232 -11.07 15.04 17.55
CA ALA A 232 -11.67 14.75 16.25
C ALA A 232 -11.96 13.25 16.02
N ALA A 233 -11.10 12.36 16.53
CA ALA A 233 -11.25 10.91 16.35
C ALA A 233 -12.65 10.34 16.73
N PRO A 234 -13.25 10.66 17.90
CA PRO A 234 -14.59 10.18 18.25
C PRO A 234 -15.72 10.81 17.43
N LEU A 235 -15.44 11.86 16.66
CA LEU A 235 -16.38 12.53 15.76
C LEU A 235 -16.28 12.03 14.32
N ALA A 236 -15.36 11.11 14.03
CA ALA A 236 -15.07 10.69 12.66
C ALA A 236 -16.26 9.95 12.03
N GLY A 237 -16.83 10.53 10.96
CA GLY A 237 -17.64 9.84 9.97
C GLY A 237 -16.80 9.46 8.75
N PRO A 238 -17.42 8.97 7.65
CA PRO A 238 -16.70 8.40 6.51
C PRO A 238 -15.59 9.29 5.92
N LYS A 239 -15.85 10.60 5.79
CA LYS A 239 -14.89 11.55 5.21
C LYS A 239 -13.76 11.85 6.19
N THR A 240 -14.08 12.01 7.46
CA THR A 240 -13.06 12.22 8.49
C THR A 240 -12.18 10.98 8.65
N VAL A 241 -12.75 9.77 8.59
CA VAL A 241 -11.98 8.50 8.61
C VAL A 241 -10.98 8.44 7.45
N LYS A 242 -11.39 8.85 6.24
CA LYS A 242 -10.47 8.95 5.10
C LYS A 242 -9.28 9.87 5.41
N GLU A 243 -9.51 11.02 6.01
CA GLU A 243 -8.41 11.93 6.38
C GLU A 243 -7.53 11.34 7.48
N PHE A 244 -8.09 10.63 8.46
CA PHE A 244 -7.30 9.87 9.44
C PHE A 244 -6.44 8.78 8.80
N ALA A 245 -6.93 8.09 7.76
CA ALA A 245 -6.15 7.12 6.99
C ALA A 245 -4.99 7.76 6.22
N ARG A 246 -5.14 9.02 5.82
CA ARG A 246 -4.11 9.81 5.11
C ARG A 246 -3.06 10.40 6.04
N ILE A 247 -3.35 10.61 7.33
CA ILE A 247 -2.37 11.18 8.28
C ILE A 247 -1.04 10.40 8.26
N PRO A 248 -1.01 9.06 8.43
CA PRO A 248 0.23 8.32 8.34
C PRO A 248 0.92 8.46 6.98
N GLN A 249 0.14 8.51 5.90
CA GLN A 249 0.62 8.54 4.51
C GLN A 249 1.33 9.85 4.15
N LEU A 250 0.72 10.97 4.51
CA LEU A 250 1.19 12.31 4.12
C LEU A 250 2.05 12.95 5.21
N PHE A 251 1.76 12.66 6.48
CA PHE A 251 2.34 13.34 7.63
C PHE A 251 3.03 12.35 8.58
N SER A 252 3.75 11.37 8.04
CA SER A 252 4.40 10.30 8.83
C SER A 252 5.31 10.82 9.94
N LYS A 253 5.93 12.00 9.75
CA LYS A 253 6.80 12.66 10.73
C LYS A 253 6.05 13.20 11.95
N LEU A 254 4.74 13.41 11.83
CA LEU A 254 3.90 13.89 12.93
C LEU A 254 3.42 12.77 13.85
N LEU A 255 3.62 11.50 13.47
CA LEU A 255 3.09 10.37 14.22
C LEU A 255 3.79 10.22 15.57
N THR A 256 3.01 10.43 16.63
CA THR A 256 3.36 10.09 18.02
C THR A 256 2.46 8.95 18.51
N PRO A 257 2.77 8.29 19.65
CA PRO A 257 1.88 7.29 20.21
C PRO A 257 0.45 7.78 20.44
N ALA A 258 0.26 9.06 20.79
CA ALA A 258 -1.06 9.66 20.98
C ALA A 258 -1.83 9.82 19.67
N ILE A 259 -1.16 10.28 18.60
CA ILE A 259 -1.77 10.39 17.26
C ILE A 259 -2.05 9.02 16.68
N ALA A 260 -1.10 8.08 16.78
CA ALA A 260 -1.31 6.71 16.30
C ALA A 260 -2.50 6.03 16.98
N ALA A 261 -2.69 6.25 18.29
CA ALA A 261 -3.88 5.75 19.00
C ALA A 261 -5.18 6.41 18.51
N SER A 262 -5.16 7.71 18.24
CA SER A 262 -6.31 8.44 17.72
C SER A 262 -6.66 8.04 16.28
N VAL A 263 -5.64 7.86 15.43
CA VAL A 263 -5.78 7.30 14.08
C VAL A 263 -6.37 5.90 14.15
N ALA A 264 -5.82 5.01 14.98
CA ALA A 264 -6.35 3.67 15.16
C ALA A 264 -7.84 3.69 15.55
N SER A 265 -8.20 4.51 16.54
CA SER A 265 -9.59 4.66 16.99
C SER A 265 -10.53 5.20 15.91
N ALA A 266 -10.04 6.06 15.02
CA ALA A 266 -10.85 6.57 13.91
C ALA A 266 -10.99 5.51 12.80
N LEU A 267 -9.91 4.80 12.46
CA LEU A 267 -9.91 3.73 11.46
C LEU A 267 -10.83 2.56 11.82
N ASP A 268 -11.08 2.32 13.11
CA ASP A 268 -12.08 1.35 13.58
C ASP A 268 -13.51 1.64 13.09
N ARG A 269 -13.77 2.84 12.56
CA ARG A 269 -15.07 3.26 12.02
C ARG A 269 -15.14 3.22 10.49
N THR A 270 -14.15 2.63 9.84
CA THR A 270 -14.13 2.48 8.38
C THR A 270 -15.38 1.73 7.92
N ASP A 271 -16.04 2.23 6.88
CA ASP A 271 -17.10 1.50 6.19
C ASP A 271 -16.46 0.34 5.40
N LEU A 272 -16.65 -0.89 5.91
CA LEU A 272 -16.02 -2.08 5.36
C LEU A 272 -16.73 -2.60 4.09
N ASP A 273 -17.88 -2.03 3.73
CA ASP A 273 -18.60 -2.33 2.48
C ASP A 273 -18.16 -1.40 1.33
N ASP A 274 -17.44 -0.31 1.61
CA ASP A 274 -16.87 0.59 0.59
C ASP A 274 -15.42 0.20 0.23
N ALA A 275 -15.23 -0.32 -0.99
CA ALA A 275 -13.93 -0.72 -1.50
C ALA A 275 -12.89 0.42 -1.49
N ASN A 276 -13.30 1.68 -1.67
CA ASN A 276 -12.38 2.81 -1.58
C ASN A 276 -11.97 3.08 -0.12
N ALA A 277 -12.89 2.92 0.82
CA ALA A 277 -12.60 3.08 2.24
C ALA A 277 -11.62 1.99 2.71
N VAL A 278 -11.83 0.73 2.28
CA VAL A 278 -10.90 -0.39 2.53
C VAL A 278 -9.52 -0.13 1.92
N ALA A 279 -9.44 0.36 0.68
CA ALA A 279 -8.16 0.68 0.04
C ALA A 279 -7.39 1.80 0.78
N ASN A 280 -8.09 2.85 1.23
CA ASN A 280 -7.47 3.92 2.03
C ASN A 280 -6.99 3.39 3.39
N LEU A 281 -7.78 2.53 4.02
CA LEU A 281 -7.44 1.87 5.27
C LEU A 281 -6.17 1.01 5.11
N ASP A 282 -6.09 0.17 4.07
CA ASP A 282 -4.93 -0.68 3.77
C ASP A 282 -3.64 0.15 3.63
N GLN A 283 -3.69 1.24 2.87
CA GLN A 283 -2.57 2.17 2.72
C GLN A 283 -2.19 2.86 4.04
N GLY A 284 -3.18 3.27 4.84
CA GLY A 284 -2.98 3.85 6.16
C GLY A 284 -2.27 2.88 7.12
N LEU A 285 -2.72 1.62 7.15
CA LEU A 285 -2.14 0.54 7.97
C LEU A 285 -0.72 0.21 7.54
N ARG A 286 -0.46 0.11 6.23
CA ARG A 286 0.90 -0.04 5.67
C ARG A 286 1.83 1.03 6.20
N GLN A 287 1.38 2.28 6.23
CA GLN A 287 2.24 3.38 6.63
C GLN A 287 2.38 3.51 8.16
N LEU A 288 1.36 3.16 8.95
CA LEU A 288 1.49 3.00 10.41
C LEU A 288 2.56 1.97 10.77
N LEU A 289 2.53 0.80 10.11
CA LEU A 289 3.51 -0.26 10.30
C LEU A 289 4.93 0.23 9.97
N ARG A 290 5.10 0.91 8.83
CA ARG A 290 6.40 1.48 8.44
C ARG A 290 6.92 2.57 9.36
N SER A 291 6.03 3.20 10.13
CA SER A 291 6.36 4.29 11.04
C SER A 291 6.61 3.83 12.48
N GLY A 292 6.71 2.52 12.72
CA GLY A 292 7.01 1.95 14.05
C GLY A 292 5.79 1.80 14.97
N PHE A 293 4.57 1.79 14.41
CA PHE A 293 3.32 1.53 15.13
C PHE A 293 2.75 0.17 14.74
N GLU A 294 3.60 -0.86 14.73
CA GLU A 294 3.25 -2.15 14.14
C GLU A 294 2.19 -2.87 14.94
N LYS A 295 2.23 -2.75 16.27
CA LYS A 295 1.20 -3.30 17.16
C LYS A 295 -0.18 -2.75 16.82
N GLN A 296 -0.33 -1.43 16.69
CA GLN A 296 -1.60 -0.79 16.37
C GLN A 296 -2.13 -1.25 15.00
N ALA A 297 -1.26 -1.29 13.98
CA ALA A 297 -1.65 -1.75 12.65
C ALA A 297 -2.14 -3.20 12.67
N ILE A 298 -1.39 -4.10 13.33
CA ILE A 298 -1.78 -5.51 13.47
C ILE A 298 -3.08 -5.65 14.26
N ASP A 299 -3.28 -4.87 15.33
CA ASP A 299 -4.49 -4.92 16.18
C ASP A 299 -5.75 -4.55 15.41
N ILE A 300 -5.68 -3.53 14.55
CA ILE A 300 -6.81 -3.09 13.71
C ILE A 300 -7.17 -4.18 12.70
N VAL A 301 -6.19 -4.66 11.92
CA VAL A 301 -6.42 -5.73 10.93
C VAL A 301 -6.96 -6.99 11.59
N SER A 302 -6.41 -7.38 12.74
CA SER A 302 -6.91 -8.53 13.49
C SER A 302 -8.38 -8.36 13.84
N ARG A 303 -8.78 -7.19 14.34
CA ARG A 303 -10.18 -6.94 14.73
C ARG A 303 -11.12 -6.93 13.52
N ILE A 304 -10.71 -6.34 12.40
CA ILE A 304 -11.50 -6.28 11.18
C ILE A 304 -11.75 -7.68 10.63
N LEU A 305 -10.69 -8.50 10.52
CA LEU A 305 -10.80 -9.89 10.06
C LEU A 305 -11.64 -10.76 11.01
N SER A 306 -11.67 -10.41 12.30
CA SER A 306 -12.49 -11.07 13.31
C SER A 306 -13.95 -10.59 13.37
N THR A 307 -14.31 -9.52 12.65
CA THR A 307 -15.65 -8.94 12.71
C THR A 307 -16.67 -9.84 12.01
N GLU A 308 -17.68 -10.31 12.74
CA GLU A 308 -18.75 -11.14 12.17
C GLU A 308 -19.61 -10.33 11.18
N GLY A 309 -19.95 -10.92 10.04
CA GLY A 309 -20.84 -10.32 9.04
C GLY A 309 -20.15 -9.66 7.85
N HIS A 310 -18.82 -9.54 7.87
CA HIS A 310 -18.04 -9.04 6.73
C HIS A 310 -17.20 -10.16 6.11
N ALA A 311 -17.07 -10.14 4.79
CA ALA A 311 -16.34 -11.16 4.03
C ALA A 311 -14.89 -10.78 3.74
N LEU A 312 -14.35 -9.77 4.45
CA LEU A 312 -12.98 -9.31 4.26
C LEU A 312 -11.98 -10.38 4.72
N THR A 313 -10.94 -10.52 3.93
CA THR A 313 -9.84 -11.47 4.09
C THR A 313 -8.52 -10.71 4.01
N LEU A 314 -7.40 -11.37 4.33
CA LEU A 314 -6.12 -10.68 4.24
C LEU A 314 -5.74 -10.27 2.79
N SER A 315 -6.32 -10.91 1.77
CA SER A 315 -6.10 -10.49 0.38
C SER A 315 -6.74 -9.14 0.03
N ASP A 316 -7.65 -8.64 0.85
CA ASP A 316 -8.18 -7.28 0.70
C ASP A 316 -7.21 -6.22 1.28
N PHE A 317 -6.13 -6.67 1.92
CA PHE A 317 -5.10 -5.84 2.57
C PHE A 317 -3.69 -6.14 2.01
N ASP A 318 -3.54 -6.08 0.69
CA ASP A 318 -2.31 -6.41 -0.02
C ASP A 318 -1.14 -5.47 0.34
N ASP A 319 -1.40 -4.17 0.52
CA ASP A 319 -0.38 -3.18 0.88
C ASP A 319 0.17 -3.43 2.29
N PHE A 320 -0.73 -3.67 3.25
CA PHE A 320 -0.39 -4.07 4.61
C PHE A 320 0.33 -5.43 4.63
N GLY A 321 -0.18 -6.43 3.92
CA GLY A 321 0.41 -7.76 3.85
C GLY A 321 1.84 -7.73 3.27
N GLY A 322 2.07 -6.90 2.25
CA GLY A 322 3.40 -6.62 1.71
C GLY A 322 4.32 -5.93 2.72
N ALA A 323 3.81 -4.93 3.45
CA ALA A 323 4.57 -4.23 4.48
C ALA A 323 4.95 -5.13 5.66
N LEU A 324 4.03 -5.99 6.11
CA LEU A 324 4.25 -6.97 7.18
C LEU A 324 5.38 -7.94 6.83
N LYS A 325 5.41 -8.42 5.58
CA LYS A 325 6.50 -9.28 5.07
C LYS A 325 7.83 -8.53 5.02
N ALA A 326 7.82 -7.29 4.54
CA ALA A 326 9.04 -6.47 4.45
C ALA A 326 9.64 -6.13 5.83
N ALA A 327 8.79 -5.92 6.84
CA ALA A 327 9.22 -5.67 8.21
C ALA A 327 9.66 -6.93 8.97
N GLY A 328 9.48 -8.13 8.41
CA GLY A 328 9.81 -9.39 9.09
C GLY A 328 8.85 -9.76 10.22
N LEU A 329 7.68 -9.12 10.30
CA LEU A 329 6.69 -9.31 11.39
C LEU A 329 5.65 -10.38 11.09
N ARG A 330 5.70 -10.97 9.90
CA ARG A 330 4.78 -12.03 9.46
C ARG A 330 4.74 -13.19 10.47
N ASP A 331 5.89 -13.71 10.85
CA ASP A 331 5.98 -14.96 11.64
C ASP A 331 5.47 -14.76 13.06
N GLN A 332 5.83 -13.63 13.68
CA GLN A 332 5.28 -13.20 14.97
C GLN A 332 3.77 -12.99 14.92
N THR A 333 3.26 -12.36 13.85
CA THR A 333 1.81 -12.17 13.66
C THR A 333 1.07 -13.49 13.54
N MET A 334 1.65 -14.48 12.83
CA MET A 334 1.09 -15.83 12.74
C MET A 334 0.99 -16.51 14.10
N VAL A 335 2.06 -16.46 14.91
CA VAL A 335 2.06 -17.02 16.28
C VAL A 335 0.96 -16.36 17.11
N ARG A 336 0.86 -15.03 17.07
CA ARG A 336 -0.16 -14.27 17.80
C ARG A 336 -1.59 -14.65 17.38
N TRP A 337 -1.85 -14.76 16.07
CA TRP A 337 -3.16 -15.16 15.55
C TRP A 337 -3.52 -16.60 15.92
N LEU A 338 -2.57 -17.54 15.84
CA LEU A 338 -2.78 -18.93 16.30
C LEU A 338 -3.10 -18.99 17.80
N LEU A 339 -2.38 -18.22 18.61
CA LEU A 339 -2.61 -18.13 20.05
C LEU A 339 -3.95 -17.49 20.41
N SER A 340 -4.48 -16.58 19.59
CA SER A 340 -5.82 -16.01 19.80
C SER A 340 -6.90 -17.10 19.80
N GLY A 341 -6.69 -18.18 19.04
CA GLY A 341 -7.68 -19.24 18.83
C GLY A 341 -8.87 -18.82 17.98
N GLU A 342 -8.91 -17.59 17.49
CA GLU A 342 -10.00 -17.04 16.72
C GLU A 342 -10.03 -17.67 15.32
N PRO A 343 -11.11 -18.39 14.95
CA PRO A 343 -11.15 -19.12 13.69
C PRO A 343 -10.97 -18.24 12.45
N ALA A 344 -11.37 -16.96 12.50
CA ALA A 344 -11.20 -16.03 11.39
C ALA A 344 -9.70 -15.75 11.14
N LEU A 345 -8.97 -15.32 12.16
CA LEU A 345 -7.53 -15.06 12.08
C LEU A 345 -6.71 -16.30 11.73
N CYS A 346 -7.04 -17.44 12.35
CA CYS A 346 -6.33 -18.69 12.07
C CYS A 346 -6.53 -19.20 10.63
N ARG A 347 -7.61 -18.81 9.93
CA ARG A 347 -7.80 -19.16 8.51
C ARG A 347 -6.91 -18.35 7.58
N GLU A 348 -6.51 -17.13 7.97
CA GLU A 348 -5.65 -16.26 7.16
C GLU A 348 -4.17 -16.67 7.15
N MET A 349 -3.81 -17.72 7.90
CA MET A 349 -2.43 -18.23 7.96
C MET A 349 -1.86 -18.56 6.58
N THR A 350 -2.67 -19.14 5.69
CA THR A 350 -2.22 -19.48 4.34
C THR A 350 -2.01 -18.24 3.47
N SER A 351 -2.77 -17.17 3.69
CA SER A 351 -2.66 -15.89 2.98
C SER A 351 -1.34 -15.18 3.30
N LEU A 352 -0.80 -15.38 4.52
CA LEU A 352 0.49 -14.85 4.94
C LEU A 352 1.68 -15.59 4.32
N LEU A 353 1.50 -16.85 3.93
CA LEU A 353 2.57 -17.72 3.42
C LEU A 353 2.83 -17.52 1.92
N ASP A 354 4.00 -18.00 1.48
CA ASP A 354 4.34 -18.01 0.06
C ASP A 354 3.49 -19.05 -0.68
N VAL A 355 2.69 -18.58 -1.64
CA VAL A 355 1.80 -19.41 -2.46
C VAL A 355 2.59 -20.32 -3.39
N MET A 356 3.82 -19.95 -3.78
CA MET A 356 4.63 -20.71 -4.74
C MET A 356 5.18 -22.02 -4.17
N ARG A 357 5.31 -22.12 -2.84
CA ARG A 357 5.78 -23.34 -2.15
C ARG A 357 4.60 -24.10 -1.58
N SER A 358 4.28 -25.25 -2.20
CA SER A 358 3.20 -26.14 -1.74
C SER A 358 3.41 -26.55 -0.29
N GLU A 359 4.62 -26.93 0.09
CA GLU A 359 4.99 -27.37 1.45
C GLU A 359 5.13 -26.23 2.48
N GLY A 360 5.14 -24.98 2.04
CA GLY A 360 5.44 -23.80 2.86
C GLY A 360 6.95 -23.50 2.97
N SER A 361 7.30 -22.55 3.82
CA SER A 361 8.69 -22.22 4.18
C SER A 361 8.86 -22.25 5.69
N PRO A 362 10.05 -22.63 6.20
CA PRO A 362 10.35 -22.52 7.63
C PRO A 362 10.13 -21.09 8.12
N LEU A 363 9.43 -20.96 9.24
CA LEU A 363 9.20 -19.69 9.92
C LEU A 363 10.39 -19.36 10.83
N LYS A 364 10.68 -18.08 10.96
CA LYS A 364 11.71 -17.50 11.84
C LYS A 364 11.04 -17.00 13.10
N ILE A 365 10.84 -17.92 14.05
CA ILE A 365 10.25 -17.62 15.36
C ILE A 365 11.38 -17.51 16.38
N THR A 366 11.33 -16.47 17.19
CA THR A 366 12.35 -16.19 18.22
C THR A 366 11.93 -16.74 19.58
N ASP A 367 12.88 -16.88 20.50
CA ASP A 367 12.60 -17.30 21.88
C ASP A 367 11.66 -16.30 22.60
N ASP A 368 11.75 -15.01 22.27
CA ASP A 368 10.89 -13.95 22.83
C ASP A 368 9.42 -14.12 22.39
N ASP A 369 9.17 -14.58 21.17
CA ASP A 369 7.82 -14.89 20.68
C ASP A 369 7.19 -16.09 21.43
N LEU A 370 8.02 -16.87 22.12
CA LEU A 370 7.67 -18.11 22.82
C LEU A 370 7.82 -18.02 24.34
N ALA A 371 7.87 -16.81 24.90
CA ALA A 371 7.80 -16.56 26.34
C ALA A 371 6.38 -16.88 26.89
N LEU A 372 6.00 -18.15 26.82
CA LEU A 372 4.65 -18.68 27.06
C LEU A 372 4.68 -19.78 28.13
N SER A 373 3.51 -20.12 28.68
CA SER A 373 3.38 -21.30 29.54
C SER A 373 3.51 -22.60 28.74
N ASP A 374 3.86 -23.70 29.40
CA ASP A 374 3.91 -25.02 28.78
C ASP A 374 2.59 -25.42 28.09
N GLU A 375 1.46 -25.04 28.70
CA GLU A 375 0.13 -25.29 28.16
C GLU A 375 -0.12 -24.48 26.88
N ASP A 376 0.29 -23.20 26.86
CA ASP A 376 0.20 -22.34 25.68
C ASP A 376 1.12 -22.79 24.55
N LEU A 377 2.33 -23.29 24.87
CA LEU A 377 3.24 -23.88 23.88
C LEU A 377 2.62 -25.11 23.21
N MET A 378 2.00 -25.99 23.99
CA MET A 378 1.31 -27.17 23.45
C MET A 378 0.06 -26.80 22.65
N TYR A 379 -0.69 -25.80 23.11
CA TYR A 379 -1.83 -25.24 22.39
C TYR A 379 -1.41 -24.66 21.03
N LEU A 380 -0.33 -23.87 20.99
CA LEU A 380 0.25 -23.32 19.76
C LEU A 380 0.66 -24.44 18.79
N CYS A 381 1.34 -25.49 19.27
CA CYS A 381 1.74 -26.63 18.44
C CYS A 381 0.53 -27.32 17.79
N ARG A 382 -0.53 -27.59 18.57
CA ARG A 382 -1.75 -28.22 18.05
C ARG A 382 -2.46 -27.30 17.05
N LYS A 383 -2.63 -26.02 17.36
CA LYS A 383 -3.22 -25.04 16.43
C LYS A 383 -2.44 -24.96 15.11
N SER A 384 -1.11 -24.96 15.20
CA SER A 384 -0.22 -24.99 14.04
C SER A 384 -0.45 -26.23 13.19
N ALA A 385 -0.43 -27.43 13.79
CA ALA A 385 -0.71 -28.67 13.07
C ALA A 385 -2.12 -28.68 12.44
N GLY A 386 -3.12 -28.11 13.12
CA GLY A 386 -4.49 -28.00 12.62
C GLY A 386 -4.63 -27.07 11.42
N PHE A 387 -4.20 -25.81 11.53
CA PHE A 387 -4.42 -24.78 10.50
C PHE A 387 -3.38 -24.78 9.37
N LEU A 388 -2.15 -25.24 9.65
CA LEU A 388 -1.06 -25.28 8.68
C LEU A 388 -0.78 -26.70 8.15
N PHE A 389 -1.71 -27.65 8.31
CA PHE A 389 -1.52 -29.03 7.84
C PHE A 389 -1.14 -29.13 6.35
N SER A 390 -1.74 -28.28 5.50
CA SER A 390 -1.43 -28.18 4.07
C SER A 390 -0.10 -27.49 3.76
N LYS A 391 0.58 -26.94 4.78
CA LYS A 391 1.88 -26.27 4.76
C LYS A 391 2.81 -26.93 5.79
N PRO A 392 3.10 -28.24 5.63
CA PRO A 392 3.68 -29.07 6.68
C PRO A 392 5.05 -28.59 7.16
N VAL A 393 5.86 -27.97 6.31
CA VAL A 393 7.17 -27.41 6.73
C VAL A 393 6.98 -26.18 7.60
N SER A 394 6.00 -25.31 7.28
CA SER A 394 5.67 -24.16 8.13
C SER A 394 5.11 -24.63 9.47
N ALA A 395 4.20 -25.62 9.49
CA ALA A 395 3.71 -26.21 10.73
C ALA A 395 4.85 -26.79 11.58
N ALA A 396 5.69 -27.66 10.99
CA ALA A 396 6.81 -28.27 11.67
C ALA A 396 7.80 -27.24 12.22
N SER A 397 8.01 -26.12 11.52
CA SER A 397 8.92 -25.07 12.00
C SER A 397 8.47 -24.39 13.29
N ILE A 398 7.16 -24.29 13.53
CA ILE A 398 6.62 -23.79 14.81
C ILE A 398 6.93 -24.79 15.92
N LEU A 399 6.66 -26.09 15.68
CA LEU A 399 6.95 -27.15 16.64
C LEU A 399 8.46 -27.23 16.96
N VAL A 400 9.32 -27.10 15.95
CA VAL A 400 10.77 -27.03 16.12
C VAL A 400 11.17 -25.79 16.93
N ALA A 401 10.55 -24.63 16.71
CA ALA A 401 10.81 -23.46 17.53
C ALA A 401 10.43 -23.70 19.01
N VAL A 402 9.29 -24.34 19.27
CA VAL A 402 8.88 -24.73 20.63
C VAL A 402 9.87 -25.70 21.26
N LEU A 403 10.39 -26.70 20.53
CA LEU A 403 11.43 -27.61 21.03
C LEU A 403 12.70 -26.91 21.51
N ARG A 404 12.99 -25.69 21.03
CA ARG A 404 14.16 -24.93 21.49
C ARG A 404 13.98 -24.41 22.91
N VAL A 405 12.77 -24.04 23.30
CA VAL A 405 12.47 -23.40 24.59
C VAL A 405 11.79 -24.33 25.59
N ALA A 406 11.20 -25.43 25.12
CA ALA A 406 10.42 -26.37 25.92
C ALA A 406 11.25 -27.12 26.97
N ASN A 407 10.60 -27.49 28.08
CA ASN A 407 11.13 -28.48 29.02
C ASN A 407 11.00 -29.91 28.48
N ALA A 408 11.56 -30.90 29.20
CA ALA A 408 11.58 -32.29 28.75
C ALA A 408 10.17 -32.88 28.49
N GLN A 409 9.19 -32.58 29.35
CA GLN A 409 7.83 -33.11 29.22
C GLN A 409 7.12 -32.53 27.99
N VAL A 410 7.23 -31.21 27.78
CA VAL A 410 6.67 -30.56 26.59
C VAL A 410 7.40 -31.03 25.34
N ALA A 411 8.73 -31.17 25.39
CA ALA A 411 9.53 -31.65 24.25
C ALA A 411 9.10 -33.05 23.78
N ASP A 412 8.81 -33.97 24.70
CA ASP A 412 8.32 -35.31 24.37
C ASP A 412 6.95 -35.27 23.67
N GLN A 413 6.05 -34.38 24.12
CA GLN A 413 4.73 -34.19 23.51
C GLN A 413 4.83 -33.51 22.14
N VAL A 414 5.70 -32.52 21.98
CA VAL A 414 5.94 -31.87 20.69
C VAL A 414 6.60 -32.83 19.71
N SER A 415 7.52 -33.67 20.16
CA SER A 415 8.10 -34.75 19.36
C SER A 415 7.03 -35.75 18.90
N ALA A 416 6.05 -36.07 19.76
CA ALA A 416 4.90 -36.88 19.38
C ALA A 416 4.02 -36.20 18.31
N LEU A 417 3.81 -34.87 18.38
CA LEU A 417 3.08 -34.12 17.35
C LEU A 417 3.82 -33.98 16.02
N LEU A 418 5.15 -33.89 16.06
CA LEU A 418 6.00 -33.96 14.86
C LEU A 418 5.89 -35.32 14.18
N PHE A 419 5.84 -36.40 14.98
CA PHE A 419 5.59 -37.74 14.47
C PHE A 419 4.18 -37.85 13.86
N ASP A 420 3.13 -37.61 14.66
CA ASP A 420 1.73 -37.66 14.24
C ASP A 420 0.98 -36.37 14.62
N PRO A 421 0.48 -35.57 13.66
CA PRO A 421 0.16 -35.98 12.29
C PRO A 421 1.20 -35.67 11.21
N LEU A 422 2.32 -34.99 11.51
CA LEU A 422 3.14 -34.40 10.44
C LEU A 422 3.99 -35.43 9.67
N LEU A 423 4.88 -36.19 10.33
CA LEU A 423 5.75 -37.17 9.65
C LEU A 423 4.96 -38.37 9.09
N THR A 424 3.90 -38.81 9.78
CA THR A 424 3.00 -39.87 9.28
C THR A 424 2.33 -39.49 7.96
N ASN A 425 2.02 -38.20 7.75
CA ASN A 425 1.37 -37.72 6.54
C ASN A 425 2.33 -37.18 5.48
N PHE A 426 3.45 -36.57 5.88
CA PHE A 426 4.40 -35.87 5.01
C PHE A 426 5.87 -36.30 5.25
N PRO A 427 6.19 -37.59 5.08
CA PRO A 427 7.53 -38.12 5.36
C PRO A 427 8.61 -37.62 4.39
N GLY A 428 8.26 -37.00 3.27
CA GLY A 428 9.22 -36.40 2.34
C GLY A 428 9.67 -35.01 2.77
N SER A 429 8.72 -34.07 2.85
CA SER A 429 8.99 -32.66 3.12
C SER A 429 9.43 -32.40 4.56
N VAL A 430 8.74 -32.97 5.56
CA VAL A 430 9.04 -32.76 6.98
C VAL A 430 10.36 -33.43 7.38
N THR A 431 10.63 -34.66 6.91
CA THR A 431 11.91 -35.34 7.16
C THR A 431 13.09 -34.51 6.67
N ARG A 432 13.06 -34.05 5.41
CA ARG A 432 14.12 -33.19 4.85
C ARG A 432 14.34 -31.93 5.70
N TYR A 433 13.27 -31.33 6.20
CA TYR A 433 13.36 -30.16 7.07
C TYR A 433 14.03 -30.50 8.41
N LEU A 434 13.55 -31.53 9.12
CA LEU A 434 14.11 -31.93 10.42
C LEU A 434 15.56 -32.43 10.31
N GLU A 435 15.91 -33.10 9.21
CA GLU A 435 17.26 -33.56 8.94
C GLU A 435 18.24 -32.41 8.72
N SER A 436 17.77 -31.29 8.18
CA SER A 436 18.58 -30.09 7.92
C SER A 436 19.02 -29.36 9.20
N LEU A 437 18.43 -29.69 10.36
CA LEU A 437 18.77 -29.07 11.64
C LEU A 437 20.19 -29.45 12.09
N PRO A 438 21.03 -28.48 12.48
CA PRO A 438 22.38 -28.77 12.95
C PRO A 438 22.35 -29.44 14.32
N ARG A 439 23.37 -30.27 14.61
CA ARG A 439 23.52 -30.95 15.92
C ARG A 439 23.59 -30.00 17.12
N THR A 440 23.97 -28.75 16.88
CA THR A 440 24.06 -27.69 17.88
C THR A 440 22.71 -27.02 18.18
N ASP A 441 21.67 -27.27 17.38
CA ASP A 441 20.33 -26.72 17.64
C ASP A 441 19.71 -27.41 18.87
N ARG A 442 19.11 -26.61 19.77
CA ARG A 442 18.40 -27.12 20.96
C ARG A 442 17.25 -28.05 20.61
N ALA A 443 16.62 -27.85 19.45
CA ALA A 443 15.55 -28.72 18.96
C ALA A 443 16.03 -30.05 18.36
N TYR A 444 17.35 -30.25 18.21
CA TYR A 444 17.89 -31.42 17.51
C TYR A 444 17.47 -32.74 18.15
N ALA A 445 17.56 -32.87 19.48
CA ALA A 445 17.23 -34.10 20.18
C ALA A 445 15.75 -34.51 19.99
N GLY A 446 14.83 -33.57 20.23
CA GLY A 446 13.39 -33.82 20.04
C GLY A 446 13.01 -34.12 18.58
N SER A 447 13.71 -33.49 17.64
CA SER A 447 13.53 -33.74 16.20
C SER A 447 14.03 -35.12 15.79
N ARG A 448 15.17 -35.58 16.34
CA ARG A 448 15.68 -36.94 16.08
C ARG A 448 14.80 -38.02 16.68
N ALA A 449 14.28 -37.80 17.88
CA ALA A 449 13.30 -38.72 18.48
C ALA A 449 12.04 -38.89 17.60
N ALA A 450 11.55 -37.81 16.98
CA ALA A 450 10.42 -37.88 16.06
C ALA A 450 10.77 -38.64 14.76
N LEU A 451 11.96 -38.39 14.20
CA LEU A 451 12.46 -39.10 13.01
C LEU A 451 12.67 -40.61 13.28
N GLU A 452 13.22 -40.98 14.44
CA GLU A 452 13.40 -42.38 14.82
C GLU A 452 12.05 -43.11 14.96
N ARG A 453 11.04 -42.45 15.55
CA ARG A 453 9.67 -42.99 15.59
C ARG A 453 9.08 -43.15 14.19
N SER A 454 9.30 -42.17 13.31
CA SER A 454 8.85 -42.24 11.91
C SER A 454 9.53 -43.38 11.16
N GLN A 455 10.83 -43.58 11.35
CA GLN A 455 11.57 -44.67 10.70
C GLN A 455 11.08 -46.03 11.20
N SER A 456 10.90 -46.20 12.52
CA SER A 456 10.33 -47.42 13.09
C SER A 456 8.95 -47.73 12.50
N TYR A 457 8.11 -46.71 12.36
CA TYR A 457 6.78 -46.85 11.75
C TYR A 457 6.86 -47.29 10.27
N GLU A 458 7.75 -46.70 9.46
CA GLU A 458 7.94 -47.12 8.07
C GLU A 458 8.53 -48.54 7.96
N ASP A 459 9.45 -48.91 8.87
CA ASP A 459 10.05 -50.24 8.93
C ASP A 459 8.99 -51.29 9.30
N ASP A 460 8.15 -50.99 10.28
CA ASP A 460 7.03 -51.86 10.69
C ASP A 460 6.03 -52.04 9.55
N LEU A 461 5.65 -50.96 8.85
CA LEU A 461 4.79 -51.03 7.67
C LEU A 461 5.42 -51.87 6.55
N SER A 462 6.72 -51.70 6.32
CA SER A 462 7.46 -52.43 5.29
C SER A 462 7.60 -53.92 5.62
N SER A 463 7.65 -54.27 6.90
CA SER A 463 7.78 -55.64 7.39
C SER A 463 6.59 -56.54 7.03
N VAL A 464 5.39 -55.96 6.84
CA VAL A 464 4.17 -56.68 6.43
C VAL A 464 4.29 -57.26 5.01
N GLY A 465 5.18 -56.68 4.19
CA GLY A 465 5.39 -57.11 2.81
C GLY A 465 4.21 -56.79 1.89
N ARG A 466 4.30 -57.24 0.63
CA ARG A 466 3.23 -57.03 -0.37
C ARG A 466 2.20 -58.16 -0.26
N LEU A 467 1.02 -57.84 0.28
CA LEU A 467 -0.13 -58.74 0.30
C LEU A 467 -0.75 -58.81 -1.10
N ARG A 468 -0.67 -59.98 -1.73
CA ARG A 468 -1.17 -60.18 -3.11
C ARG A 468 -2.69 -60.03 -3.18
N GLU A 469 -3.37 -60.34 -2.09
CA GLU A 469 -4.82 -60.27 -1.89
C GLU A 469 -5.35 -58.82 -1.88
N LEU A 470 -4.52 -57.85 -1.47
CA LEU A 470 -4.87 -56.43 -1.45
C LEU A 470 -4.39 -55.70 -2.72
N ALA A 471 -3.71 -56.39 -3.63
CA ALA A 471 -3.28 -55.77 -4.87
C ALA A 471 -4.49 -55.51 -5.77
N PRO A 472 -4.62 -54.31 -6.36
CA PRO A 472 -5.70 -54.04 -7.30
C PRO A 472 -5.61 -55.01 -8.48
N SER A 473 -6.77 -55.40 -9.02
CA SER A 473 -6.85 -56.26 -10.21
C SER A 473 -6.20 -55.58 -11.42
N GLU A 474 -5.79 -56.36 -12.42
CA GLU A 474 -5.23 -55.80 -13.66
C GLU A 474 -6.21 -54.83 -14.35
N GLU A 475 -7.51 -55.12 -14.30
CA GLU A 475 -8.56 -54.24 -14.82
C GLU A 475 -8.62 -52.90 -14.06
N GLN A 476 -8.50 -52.93 -12.73
CA GLN A 476 -8.47 -51.72 -11.90
C GLN A 476 -7.22 -50.88 -12.19
N ARG A 477 -6.04 -51.52 -12.36
CA ARG A 477 -4.79 -50.82 -12.72
C ARG A 477 -4.88 -50.18 -14.11
N GLN A 478 -5.40 -50.91 -15.09
CA GLN A 478 -5.61 -50.37 -16.44
C GLN A 478 -6.61 -49.21 -16.44
N THR A 479 -7.68 -49.33 -15.64
CA THR A 479 -8.67 -48.26 -15.47
C THR A 479 -8.03 -47.03 -14.81
N GLN A 480 -7.24 -47.20 -13.76
CA GLN A 480 -6.53 -46.12 -13.09
C GLN A 480 -5.56 -45.41 -14.05
N HIS A 481 -4.77 -46.16 -14.83
CA HIS A 481 -3.89 -45.57 -15.85
C HIS A 481 -4.64 -44.80 -16.93
N ARG A 482 -5.84 -45.25 -17.30
CA ARG A 482 -6.71 -44.52 -18.23
C ARG A 482 -7.21 -43.21 -17.60
N ILE A 483 -7.68 -43.26 -16.35
CA ILE A 483 -8.11 -42.07 -15.59
C ILE A 483 -6.95 -41.06 -15.49
N GLU A 484 -5.77 -41.50 -15.09
CA GLU A 484 -4.57 -40.64 -15.00
C GLU A 484 -4.24 -39.98 -16.34
N ARG A 485 -4.27 -40.74 -17.45
CA ARG A 485 -4.03 -40.18 -18.79
C ARG A 485 -5.05 -39.13 -19.18
N GLU A 486 -6.33 -39.39 -18.90
CA GLU A 486 -7.41 -38.44 -19.19
C GLU A 486 -7.28 -37.17 -18.34
N GLU A 487 -6.98 -37.31 -17.05
CA GLU A 487 -6.77 -36.20 -16.14
C GLU A 487 -5.54 -35.37 -16.51
N HIS A 488 -4.40 -36.00 -16.80
CA HIS A 488 -3.22 -35.29 -17.30
C HIS A 488 -3.51 -34.54 -18.61
N ARG A 489 -4.30 -35.12 -19.50
CA ARG A 489 -4.72 -34.45 -20.75
C ARG A 489 -5.60 -33.24 -20.46
N ARG A 490 -6.53 -33.33 -19.51
CA ARG A 490 -7.37 -32.22 -19.05
C ARG A 490 -6.54 -31.11 -18.42
N ILE A 491 -5.69 -31.43 -17.45
CA ILE A 491 -4.79 -30.48 -16.77
C ILE A 491 -3.91 -29.76 -17.80
N SER A 492 -3.31 -30.50 -18.74
CA SER A 492 -2.48 -29.92 -19.80
C SER A 492 -3.27 -28.95 -20.68
N LYS A 493 -4.52 -29.30 -21.03
CA LYS A 493 -5.40 -28.42 -21.81
C LYS A 493 -5.76 -27.15 -21.05
N GLU A 494 -6.24 -27.27 -19.81
CA GLU A 494 -6.60 -26.13 -18.97
C GLU A 494 -5.40 -25.21 -18.68
N ALA A 495 -4.22 -25.78 -18.41
CA ALA A 495 -2.99 -25.02 -18.26
C ALA A 495 -2.61 -24.28 -19.54
N SER A 496 -2.86 -24.89 -20.71
CA SER A 496 -2.66 -24.25 -22.01
C SER A 496 -3.62 -23.09 -22.25
N ASP A 497 -4.88 -23.22 -21.82
CA ASP A 497 -5.91 -22.21 -21.99
C ASP A 497 -5.69 -21.00 -21.06
N LYS A 498 -5.20 -21.25 -19.83
CA LYS A 498 -4.88 -20.22 -18.84
C LYS A 498 -3.51 -19.55 -19.04
N SER A 499 -2.62 -20.15 -19.84
CA SER A 499 -1.27 -19.62 -20.03
C SER A 499 -1.24 -18.42 -20.98
N ILE A 500 -0.80 -17.26 -20.49
CA ILE A 500 -0.59 -16.05 -21.30
C ILE A 500 0.46 -16.33 -22.40
N PHE A 501 1.51 -17.09 -22.08
CA PHE A 501 2.52 -17.51 -23.05
C PHE A 501 1.92 -18.37 -24.17
N ALA A 502 1.00 -19.27 -23.81
CA ALA A 502 0.31 -20.12 -24.76
C ALA A 502 -0.61 -19.33 -25.73
N ARG A 503 -0.99 -18.09 -25.38
CA ARG A 503 -1.75 -17.17 -26.25
C ARG A 503 -0.86 -16.32 -27.16
N ILE A 504 0.38 -16.04 -26.75
CA ILE A 504 1.32 -15.16 -27.47
C ILE A 504 2.23 -15.96 -28.42
N PHE A 505 2.61 -17.18 -28.05
CA PHE A 505 3.58 -17.98 -28.81
C PHE A 505 2.92 -19.09 -29.64
N THR A 506 3.42 -19.30 -30.86
CA THR A 506 2.97 -20.37 -31.76
C THR A 506 3.31 -21.75 -31.20
N LYS A 507 2.30 -22.62 -31.09
CA LYS A 507 2.46 -24.00 -30.62
C LYS A 507 2.77 -24.93 -31.80
N LYS A 508 3.76 -25.82 -31.65
CA LYS A 508 4.01 -26.94 -32.57
C LYS A 508 4.00 -28.26 -31.81
N LEU A 509 3.26 -29.24 -32.31
CA LEU A 509 3.25 -30.58 -31.75
C LEU A 509 4.52 -31.32 -32.21
N VAL A 510 5.35 -31.74 -31.26
CA VAL A 510 6.52 -32.58 -31.51
C VAL A 510 6.23 -33.97 -30.96
N LEU A 511 6.22 -34.98 -31.83
CA LEU A 511 5.90 -36.37 -31.43
C LEU A 511 7.04 -37.03 -30.65
N HIS A 512 8.29 -36.70 -30.99
CA HIS A 512 9.49 -37.26 -30.37
C HIS A 512 10.68 -36.31 -30.52
N GLY A 513 11.60 -36.35 -29.55
CA GLY A 513 12.87 -35.63 -29.60
C GLY A 513 13.11 -34.72 -28.40
N ARG A 514 14.39 -34.38 -28.17
CA ARG A 514 14.84 -33.46 -27.12
C ARG A 514 15.27 -32.09 -27.65
N LYS A 515 15.27 -31.91 -28.97
CA LYS A 515 15.71 -30.70 -29.68
C LYS A 515 14.76 -30.39 -30.82
N VAL A 516 14.52 -29.11 -31.07
CA VAL A 516 13.83 -28.61 -32.25
C VAL A 516 14.83 -27.84 -33.10
N ARG A 517 14.94 -28.20 -34.38
CA ARG A 517 15.78 -27.52 -35.36
C ARG A 517 14.90 -26.60 -36.20
N SER A 518 15.12 -25.30 -36.07
CA SER A 518 14.41 -24.26 -36.80
C SER A 518 15.33 -23.64 -37.85
N VAL A 519 14.86 -23.56 -39.10
CA VAL A 519 15.60 -22.88 -40.17
C VAL A 519 15.01 -21.48 -40.32
N VAL A 520 15.80 -20.46 -40.00
CA VAL A 520 15.41 -19.05 -40.10
C VAL A 520 15.85 -18.53 -41.47
N PRO A 521 14.91 -18.13 -42.34
CA PRO A 521 15.25 -17.52 -43.62
C PRO A 521 15.96 -16.18 -43.38
N PRO A 522 16.92 -15.81 -44.25
CA PRO A 522 17.67 -14.57 -44.08
C PRO A 522 16.80 -13.35 -44.41
N LEU A 523 17.03 -12.24 -43.69
CA LEU A 523 16.54 -10.93 -44.10
C LEU A 523 17.43 -10.43 -45.25
N GLY A 524 17.03 -10.70 -46.50
CA GLY A 524 17.77 -10.32 -47.71
C GLY A 524 18.40 -11.50 -48.46
N SER A 525 19.45 -11.26 -49.25
CA SER A 525 20.10 -12.26 -50.13
C SER A 525 21.11 -13.20 -49.44
N GLY A 526 20.90 -13.50 -48.16
CA GLY A 526 21.80 -14.36 -47.37
C GLY A 526 21.51 -15.86 -47.50
N ALA A 527 22.30 -16.70 -46.83
CA ALA A 527 21.99 -18.12 -46.63
C ALA A 527 21.12 -18.32 -45.37
N PRO A 528 20.19 -19.29 -45.34
CA PRO A 528 19.33 -19.55 -44.19
C PRO A 528 20.14 -20.00 -42.96
N ARG A 529 19.79 -19.46 -41.79
CA ARG A 529 20.44 -19.79 -40.52
C ARG A 529 19.71 -20.93 -39.83
N VAL A 530 20.43 -21.98 -39.50
CA VAL A 530 19.90 -23.09 -38.69
C VAL A 530 20.06 -22.74 -37.21
N MET A 531 18.99 -22.86 -36.45
CA MET A 531 18.98 -22.71 -35.00
C MET A 531 18.48 -24.01 -34.36
N GLU A 532 19.22 -24.54 -33.40
CA GLU A 532 18.79 -25.69 -32.60
C GLU A 532 18.41 -25.21 -31.20
N THR A 533 17.23 -25.60 -30.73
CA THR A 533 16.72 -25.26 -29.40
C THR A 533 16.47 -26.55 -28.65
N GLU A 534 17.08 -26.72 -27.48
CA GLU A 534 16.78 -27.84 -26.58
C GLU A 534 15.40 -27.64 -25.95
N LEU A 535 14.62 -28.73 -25.90
CA LEU A 535 13.32 -28.72 -25.26
C LEU A 535 13.52 -28.91 -23.76
N HIS A 536 13.10 -27.91 -22.98
CA HIS A 536 13.10 -27.99 -21.52
C HIS A 536 11.70 -28.33 -21.03
N GLY A 537 11.62 -29.37 -20.19
CA GLY A 537 10.42 -29.69 -19.44
C GLY A 537 10.40 -28.91 -18.13
N GLN A 538 9.25 -28.35 -17.78
CA GLN A 538 8.98 -27.89 -16.42
C GLN A 538 8.00 -28.89 -15.81
N SER A 539 8.39 -29.49 -14.68
CA SER A 539 7.55 -30.40 -13.91
C SER A 539 7.39 -29.85 -12.50
N TYR A 540 6.18 -29.95 -11.96
CA TYR A 540 5.89 -29.63 -10.59
C TYR A 540 5.38 -30.89 -9.90
N SER A 541 5.97 -31.22 -8.75
CA SER A 541 5.52 -32.30 -7.88
C SER A 541 5.31 -31.75 -6.48
N TYR A 542 4.25 -32.19 -5.81
CA TYR A 542 4.01 -31.86 -4.41
C TYR A 542 3.59 -33.12 -3.66
N GLU A 543 3.87 -33.14 -2.37
CA GLU A 543 3.52 -34.24 -1.49
C GLU A 543 2.07 -34.10 -1.04
N LEU A 544 1.33 -35.22 -1.07
CA LEU A 544 -0.03 -35.33 -0.53
C LEU A 544 0.01 -36.01 0.84
N ALA A 545 -0.84 -35.58 1.77
CA ALA A 545 -0.98 -36.20 3.08
C ALA A 545 -1.43 -37.66 2.95
N ARG A 546 -0.63 -38.61 3.44
CA ARG A 546 -0.95 -40.05 3.35
C ARG A 546 -2.29 -40.42 3.98
N GLY A 547 -2.65 -39.80 5.09
CA GLY A 547 -3.90 -40.04 5.79
C GLY A 547 -5.14 -39.56 5.04
N GLU A 548 -5.03 -38.62 4.09
CA GLU A 548 -6.15 -38.31 3.18
C GLU A 548 -6.56 -39.52 2.34
N ILE A 549 -5.64 -40.46 2.11
CA ILE A 549 -5.87 -41.71 1.37
C ILE A 549 -6.18 -42.86 2.33
N ALA A 550 -5.40 -43.00 3.41
CA ALA A 550 -5.45 -44.17 4.29
C ALA A 550 -6.55 -44.10 5.36
N ASP A 551 -6.79 -42.91 5.95
CA ASP A 551 -7.79 -42.68 6.99
C ASP A 551 -8.25 -41.22 6.98
N THR A 552 -9.04 -40.88 5.96
CA THR A 552 -9.53 -39.52 5.75
C THR A 552 -10.30 -39.03 6.98
N VAL A 553 -11.15 -39.87 7.56
CA VAL A 553 -11.99 -39.49 8.71
C VAL A 553 -11.14 -39.21 9.95
N GLY A 554 -10.18 -40.07 10.25
CA GLY A 554 -9.31 -39.92 11.43
C GLY A 554 -8.47 -38.65 11.36
N VAL A 555 -7.83 -38.38 10.22
CA VAL A 555 -7.03 -37.16 10.04
C VAL A 555 -7.90 -35.92 10.13
N HIS A 556 -9.04 -35.86 9.42
CA HIS A 556 -9.93 -34.69 9.50
C HIS A 556 -10.49 -34.48 10.90
N TYR A 557 -10.81 -35.55 11.63
CA TYR A 557 -11.26 -35.45 13.02
C TYR A 557 -10.17 -34.91 13.95
N GLN A 558 -8.93 -35.40 13.83
CA GLN A 558 -7.79 -34.91 14.62
C GLN A 558 -7.52 -33.43 14.33
N LEU A 559 -7.46 -33.03 13.06
CA LEU A 559 -7.26 -31.64 12.65
C LEU A 559 -8.41 -30.75 13.13
N PHE A 560 -9.66 -31.23 13.07
CA PHE A 560 -10.81 -30.49 13.58
C PHE A 560 -10.70 -30.26 15.09
N ARG A 561 -10.29 -31.27 15.86
CA ARG A 561 -10.06 -31.13 17.31
C ARG A 561 -9.00 -30.07 17.60
N PHE A 562 -7.87 -30.10 16.89
CA PHE A 562 -6.82 -29.08 17.03
C PHE A 562 -7.33 -27.68 16.68
N LYS A 563 -8.11 -27.54 15.60
CA LYS A 563 -8.70 -26.25 15.21
C LYS A 563 -9.70 -25.73 16.24
N ARG A 564 -10.50 -26.61 16.87
CA ARG A 564 -11.56 -26.24 17.83
C ARG A 564 -11.12 -26.20 19.29
N GLU A 565 -9.91 -26.63 19.60
CA GLU A 565 -9.34 -26.55 20.94
C GLU A 565 -9.41 -25.10 21.46
N ARG A 566 -9.77 -24.94 22.73
CA ARG A 566 -9.78 -23.64 23.41
C ARG A 566 -8.45 -23.42 24.09
N ARG A 567 -8.00 -22.17 24.13
CA ARG A 567 -6.78 -21.81 24.85
C ARG A 567 -6.96 -22.15 26.34
N PRO A 568 -5.97 -22.79 26.99
CA PRO A 568 -5.96 -23.01 28.43
C PRO A 568 -6.06 -21.66 29.17
N THR A 569 -6.80 -21.61 30.28
CA THR A 569 -7.07 -20.40 31.08
C THR A 569 -6.19 -20.30 32.29
#